data_AF-A0A7I8E910-F1
#
_entry.id   AF-A0A7I8E910-F1
#
_cell.length_a   1.000
_cell.length_b   1.000
_cell.length_c   1.000
_cell.angle_alpha   90.00
_cell.angle_beta   90.00
_cell.angle_gamma   90.00
#
_symmetry.space_group_name_H-M   'P 1'
#
loop_
_entity.id
_entity.type
_entity.pdbx_description
1 polymer ?
#
loop_
_entity_poly.entity_id
_entity_poly.type
_entity_poly.pdbx_seq_one_letter_code
_entity_poly.pdbx_strand_id
1 'polypeptide(L)'
;MTYRCGHALQPLSSSFQHNEAYLIRVAFTCPHCVAEISRRAALDTRAYVNMQQISPGMAAFVIEVSQTHDELGKLLAAIGYARRGKSLDELTPGIEVLEEDGCVWRKETWFATNTAPHHVVALIQHIKLEATWLGSYLPREMAAVQYFAFPD
;
A
#
# COMPACT_ATOMS: atom_id res chain seq x y z
N MET A 1 11.83 12.06 -18.48
CA MET A 1 12.69 10.97 -17.96
C MET A 1 11.99 9.63 -18.22
N THR A 2 12.74 8.55 -18.42
CA THR A 2 12.22 7.20 -18.68
C THR A 2 12.82 6.20 -17.69
N TYR A 3 12.07 5.14 -17.38
CA TYR A 3 12.61 3.97 -16.67
C TYR A 3 13.58 3.20 -17.57
N ARG A 4 14.43 2.34 -16.98
CA ARG A 4 15.35 1.47 -17.74
C ARG A 4 14.64 0.57 -18.77
N CYS A 5 13.38 0.25 -18.55
CA CYS A 5 12.54 -0.54 -19.46
C CYS A 5 11.93 0.30 -20.61
N GLY A 6 12.20 1.60 -20.71
CA GLY A 6 11.69 2.48 -21.76
C GLY A 6 10.35 3.16 -21.48
N HIS A 7 9.62 2.77 -20.43
CA HIS A 7 8.36 3.42 -20.06
C HIS A 7 8.60 4.84 -19.53
N ALA A 8 7.70 5.76 -19.85
CA ALA A 8 7.75 7.13 -19.38
C ALA A 8 7.55 7.19 -17.85
N LEU A 9 8.31 8.06 -17.18
CA LEU A 9 7.98 8.43 -15.81
C LEU A 9 6.71 9.28 -15.84
N GLN A 10 5.65 8.80 -15.18
CA GLN A 10 4.41 9.56 -15.08
C GLN A 10 4.67 10.87 -14.30
N PRO A 11 4.14 12.01 -14.77
CA PRO A 11 4.21 13.26 -14.03
C PRO A 11 3.41 13.10 -12.73
N LEU A 12 4.06 13.23 -11.59
CA LEU A 12 3.36 13.27 -10.30
C LEU A 12 2.62 14.61 -10.15
N SER A 13 1.49 14.59 -9.46
CA SER A 13 0.77 15.82 -9.11
C SER A 13 1.66 16.75 -8.29
N SER A 14 1.46 18.08 -8.42
CA SER A 14 2.25 19.12 -7.76
C SER A 14 2.37 18.97 -6.24
N SER A 15 1.42 18.27 -5.61
CA SER A 15 1.44 17.91 -4.18
C SER A 15 2.62 17.01 -3.77
N PHE A 16 3.27 16.32 -4.71
CA PHE A 16 4.43 15.44 -4.46
C PHE A 16 5.79 16.14 -4.64
N GLN A 17 5.83 17.34 -5.23
CA GLN A 17 7.09 17.97 -5.62
C GLN A 17 7.94 18.48 -4.45
N HIS A 18 7.36 18.60 -3.25
CA HIS A 18 8.03 19.20 -2.08
C HIS A 18 8.54 18.18 -1.04
N ASN A 19 8.42 16.87 -1.29
CA ASN A 19 8.98 15.85 -0.40
C ASN A 19 10.18 15.18 -1.07
N GLU A 20 11.33 15.15 -0.39
CA GLU A 20 12.56 14.44 -0.79
C GLU A 20 12.33 12.97 -1.20
N ALA A 21 11.19 12.39 -0.79
CA ALA A 21 10.66 11.11 -1.23
C ALA A 21 10.49 10.95 -2.77
N TYR A 22 10.43 12.06 -3.54
CA TYR A 22 10.32 12.01 -5.00
C TYR A 22 11.53 11.38 -5.68
N LEU A 23 12.75 11.75 -5.27
CA LEU A 23 13.99 11.26 -5.88
C LEU A 23 14.22 9.78 -5.57
N ILE A 24 13.76 9.30 -4.41
CA ILE A 24 13.81 7.89 -4.02
C ILE A 24 12.87 7.05 -4.90
N ARG A 25 11.75 7.62 -5.40
CA ARG A 25 10.77 6.88 -6.19
C ARG A 25 11.19 6.58 -7.62
N VAL A 26 12.05 7.40 -8.22
CA VAL A 26 12.63 7.14 -9.55
C VAL A 26 13.63 5.97 -9.51
N ALA A 27 14.12 5.61 -8.32
CA ALA A 27 14.97 4.42 -8.11
C ALA A 27 14.16 3.11 -8.05
N PHE A 28 12.83 3.17 -7.94
CA PHE A 28 11.98 1.98 -7.87
C PHE A 28 11.70 1.37 -9.24
N THR A 29 11.33 0.09 -9.23
CA THR A 29 10.96 -0.68 -10.41
C THR A 29 9.79 -0.01 -11.15
N CYS A 30 9.75 -0.11 -12.47
CA CYS A 30 8.69 0.52 -13.26
C CYS A 30 7.30 -0.03 -12.86
N PRO A 31 6.33 0.84 -12.52
CA PRO A 31 4.98 0.41 -12.13
C PRO A 31 4.29 -0.43 -13.21
N HIS A 32 4.44 -0.05 -14.48
CA HIS A 32 3.86 -0.78 -15.59
C HIS A 32 4.42 -2.20 -15.71
N CYS A 33 5.74 -2.37 -15.55
CA CYS A 33 6.38 -3.68 -15.62
C CYS A 33 5.96 -4.56 -14.43
N VAL A 34 5.86 -4.00 -13.24
CA VAL A 34 5.39 -4.74 -12.05
C VAL A 34 3.95 -5.19 -12.25
N ALA A 35 3.04 -4.27 -12.63
CA ALA A 35 1.64 -4.61 -12.90
C ALA A 35 1.49 -5.66 -13.99
N GLU A 36 2.34 -5.62 -15.03
CA GLU A 36 2.35 -6.60 -16.11
C GLU A 36 2.77 -8.00 -15.65
N ILE A 37 3.72 -8.09 -14.71
CA ILE A 37 4.10 -9.38 -14.12
C ILE A 37 2.90 -9.98 -13.38
N SER A 38 2.21 -9.20 -12.53
CA SER A 38 0.98 -9.66 -11.86
C SER A 38 -0.08 -10.14 -12.86
N ARG A 39 -0.30 -9.39 -13.95
CA ARG A 39 -1.27 -9.77 -15.00
C ARG A 39 -0.91 -11.10 -15.67
N ARG A 40 0.36 -11.28 -16.05
CA ARG A 40 0.83 -12.53 -16.69
C ARG A 40 0.79 -13.73 -15.76
N ALA A 41 1.00 -13.50 -14.47
CA ALA A 41 0.88 -14.52 -13.43
C ALA A 41 -0.56 -14.77 -12.99
N ALA A 42 -1.55 -14.08 -13.58
CA ALA A 42 -2.97 -14.16 -13.22
C ALA A 42 -3.24 -13.90 -11.72
N LEU A 43 -2.41 -13.07 -11.08
CA LEU A 43 -2.59 -12.68 -9.68
C LEU A 43 -3.68 -11.60 -9.57
N ASP A 44 -4.62 -11.78 -8.64
CA ASP A 44 -5.60 -10.75 -8.29
C ASP A 44 -5.05 -9.85 -7.17
N THR A 45 -3.87 -9.26 -7.44
CA THR A 45 -3.19 -8.37 -6.49
C THR A 45 -4.08 -7.15 -6.20
N ARG A 46 -4.48 -6.99 -4.93
CA ARG A 46 -5.31 -5.88 -4.45
C ARG A 46 -4.68 -5.19 -3.26
N ALA A 47 -5.00 -3.92 -3.09
CA ALA A 47 -4.65 -3.14 -1.91
C ALA A 47 -5.90 -2.77 -1.13
N TYR A 48 -5.90 -3.02 0.17
CA TYR A 48 -7.01 -2.80 1.08
C TYR A 48 -6.63 -1.73 2.09
N VAL A 49 -7.41 -0.66 2.15
CA VAL A 49 -7.14 0.52 2.98
C VAL A 49 -8.23 0.64 4.03
N ASN A 50 -7.88 0.41 5.29
CA ASN A 50 -8.81 0.42 6.41
C ASN A 50 -8.28 1.23 7.59
N MET A 51 -9.20 1.59 8.49
CA MET A 51 -8.85 2.06 9.82
C MET A 51 -9.12 0.93 10.81
N GLN A 52 -8.13 0.56 11.60
CA GLN A 52 -8.26 -0.50 12.59
C GLN A 52 -7.97 0.03 14.00
N GLN A 53 -8.69 -0.49 14.98
CA GLN A 53 -8.34 -0.29 16.38
C GLN A 53 -7.26 -1.30 16.77
N ILE A 54 -6.07 -0.80 17.12
CA ILE A 54 -4.94 -1.67 17.51
C ILE A 54 -5.01 -1.99 19.00
N SER A 55 -5.44 -1.02 19.80
CA SER A 55 -5.66 -1.19 21.24
C SER A 55 -6.65 -0.14 21.76
N PRO A 56 -7.14 -0.23 23.00
CA PRO A 56 -7.82 0.89 23.64
C PRO A 56 -6.93 2.16 23.57
N GLY A 57 -7.47 3.24 23.02
CA GLY A 57 -6.74 4.51 22.87
C GLY A 57 -5.83 4.62 21.63
N MET A 58 -5.67 3.57 20.83
CA MET A 58 -4.79 3.55 19.65
C MET A 58 -5.50 2.99 18.42
N ALA A 59 -5.40 3.71 17.31
CA ALA A 59 -5.87 3.26 16.01
C ALA A 59 -4.74 3.36 14.98
N ALA A 60 -4.93 2.71 13.85
CA ALA A 60 -4.02 2.83 12.71
C ALA A 60 -4.81 2.90 11.41
N PHE A 61 -4.33 3.71 10.47
CA PHE A 61 -4.63 3.45 9.07
C PHE A 61 -3.73 2.33 8.58
N VAL A 62 -4.32 1.36 7.92
CA VAL A 62 -3.65 0.13 7.51
C VAL A 62 -3.83 -0.05 6.01
N ILE A 63 -2.73 -0.33 5.33
CA ILE A 63 -2.73 -0.75 3.93
C ILE A 63 -2.23 -2.19 3.89
N GLU A 64 -3.06 -3.10 3.36
CA GLU A 64 -2.74 -4.51 3.15
C GLU A 64 -2.72 -4.81 1.66
N VAL A 65 -1.65 -5.44 1.17
CA VAL A 65 -1.53 -5.87 -0.23
C VAL A 65 -1.49 -7.39 -0.30
N SER A 66 -2.47 -7.97 -0.98
CA SER A 66 -2.61 -9.42 -1.16
C SER A 66 -2.03 -9.89 -2.49
N GLN A 67 -1.73 -11.20 -2.57
CA GLN A 67 -1.36 -11.89 -3.82
C GLN A 67 -0.25 -11.18 -4.62
N THR A 68 0.85 -10.84 -3.95
CA THR A 68 2.00 -10.18 -4.57
C THR A 68 3.00 -11.20 -5.12
N HIS A 69 3.64 -10.90 -6.24
CA HIS A 69 4.86 -11.60 -6.66
C HIS A 69 6.12 -10.99 -6.02
N ASP A 70 7.26 -11.68 -6.12
CA ASP A 70 8.52 -11.32 -5.45
C ASP A 70 8.99 -9.88 -5.70
N GLU A 71 8.94 -9.41 -6.94
CA GLU A 71 9.40 -8.05 -7.28
C GLU A 71 8.53 -6.96 -6.64
N LEU A 72 7.20 -7.17 -6.58
CA LEU A 72 6.32 -6.27 -5.84
C LEU A 72 6.58 -6.38 -4.33
N GLY A 73 6.80 -7.59 -3.81
CA GLY A 73 7.15 -7.81 -2.41
C GLY A 73 8.44 -7.09 -1.99
N LYS A 74 9.49 -7.15 -2.81
CA LYS A 74 10.76 -6.41 -2.58
C LYS A 74 10.53 -4.90 -2.54
N LEU A 75 9.73 -4.38 -3.46
CA LEU A 75 9.36 -2.96 -3.47
C LEU A 75 8.61 -2.57 -2.19
N LEU A 76 7.60 -3.36 -1.80
CA LEU A 76 6.80 -3.13 -0.59
C LEU A 76 7.67 -3.18 0.67
N ALA A 77 8.60 -4.14 0.78
CA ALA A 77 9.57 -4.20 1.86
C ALA A 77 10.44 -2.93 1.94
N ALA A 78 10.94 -2.45 0.78
CA ALA A 78 11.82 -1.28 0.71
C ALA A 78 11.15 0.02 1.17
N ILE A 79 9.81 0.09 1.15
CA ILE A 79 9.03 1.27 1.57
C ILE A 79 8.30 1.08 2.90
N GLY A 80 8.67 0.03 3.65
CA GLY A 80 8.23 -0.18 5.03
C GLY A 80 7.00 -1.06 5.23
N TYR A 81 6.58 -1.84 4.23
CA TYR A 81 5.60 -2.91 4.45
C TYR A 81 6.30 -4.14 5.02
N ALA A 82 5.60 -4.89 5.85
CA ALA A 82 6.07 -6.16 6.39
C ALA A 82 5.07 -7.27 6.07
N ARG A 83 5.55 -8.51 5.89
CA ARG A 83 4.67 -9.67 5.77
C ARG A 83 3.96 -9.94 7.10
N ARG A 84 2.64 -10.04 7.07
CA ARG A 84 1.74 -10.29 8.21
C ARG A 84 0.57 -11.17 7.79
N GLY A 85 -0.19 -11.67 8.75
CA GLY A 85 -1.50 -12.28 8.47
C GLY A 85 -2.49 -11.25 7.94
N LYS A 86 -3.53 -11.71 7.24
CA LYS A 86 -4.66 -10.86 6.80
C LYS A 86 -5.47 -10.38 8.01
N SER A 87 -5.94 -9.15 7.96
CA SER A 87 -6.99 -8.69 8.87
C SER A 87 -8.33 -9.31 8.53
N LEU A 88 -9.14 -9.57 9.54
CA LEU A 88 -10.51 -10.04 9.36
C LEU A 88 -11.52 -8.89 9.38
N ASP A 89 -11.30 -7.89 10.24
CA ASP A 89 -12.14 -6.71 10.41
C ASP A 89 -11.38 -5.56 11.08
N GLU A 90 -12.07 -4.47 11.44
CA GLU A 90 -11.50 -3.28 12.09
C GLU A 90 -10.94 -3.53 13.49
N LEU A 91 -11.36 -4.60 14.16
CA LEU A 91 -11.03 -4.94 15.54
C LEU A 91 -10.11 -6.15 15.65
N THR A 92 -9.91 -6.86 14.54
CA THR A 92 -9.17 -8.12 14.46
C THR A 92 -8.03 -8.00 13.45
N PRO A 93 -6.93 -7.27 13.80
CA PRO A 93 -5.78 -7.08 12.93
C PRO A 93 -5.04 -8.41 12.71
N GLY A 94 -4.52 -8.60 11.49
CA GLY A 94 -3.69 -9.76 11.17
C GLY A 94 -2.29 -9.61 11.74
N ILE A 95 -1.97 -10.36 12.81
CA ILE A 95 -0.68 -10.26 13.51
C ILE A 95 0.27 -11.41 13.11
N GLU A 96 -0.18 -12.66 13.22
CA GLU A 96 0.66 -13.84 12.99
C GLU A 96 0.50 -14.39 11.57
N VAL A 97 1.62 -14.80 10.97
CA VAL A 97 1.63 -15.53 9.70
C VAL A 97 1.53 -17.01 10.02
N LEU A 98 0.34 -17.58 9.86
CA LEU A 98 0.12 -19.01 10.14
C LEU A 98 0.54 -19.88 8.95
N GLU A 99 0.31 -19.43 7.70
CA GLU A 99 0.63 -20.16 6.45
C GLU A 99 0.87 -19.19 5.27
N GLU A 100 1.48 -19.66 4.17
CA GLU A 100 1.72 -18.82 2.96
C GLU A 100 0.43 -18.29 2.33
N ASP A 101 -0.65 -19.07 2.34
CA ASP A 101 -1.95 -18.70 1.75
C ASP A 101 -2.75 -17.66 2.54
N GLY A 102 -2.25 -17.23 3.71
CA GLY A 102 -2.87 -16.23 4.58
C GLY A 102 -2.10 -14.92 4.70
N CYS A 103 -1.06 -14.71 3.90
CA CYS A 103 -0.15 -13.58 4.09
C CYS A 103 -0.49 -12.35 3.24
N VAL A 104 -0.25 -11.17 3.81
CA VAL A 104 -0.30 -9.87 3.13
C VAL A 104 0.95 -9.07 3.44
N TRP A 105 1.26 -8.13 2.56
CA TRP A 105 2.17 -7.03 2.89
C TRP A 105 1.37 -5.94 3.58
N ARG A 106 1.73 -5.66 4.83
CA ARG A 106 1.00 -4.74 5.70
C ARG A 106 1.88 -3.56 6.09
N LYS A 107 1.31 -2.37 6.03
CA LYS A 107 1.90 -1.16 6.60
C LYS A 107 0.85 -0.44 7.43
N GLU A 108 1.29 0.09 8.56
CA GLU A 108 0.42 0.73 9.55
C GLU A 108 0.90 2.16 9.80
N THR A 109 -0.04 3.08 9.96
CA THR A 109 0.20 4.47 10.36
C THR A 109 -0.62 4.76 11.61
N TRP A 110 0.04 4.72 12.76
CA TRP A 110 -0.60 4.74 14.07
C TRP A 110 -0.93 6.16 14.51
N PHE A 111 -2.04 6.30 15.24
CA PHE A 111 -2.43 7.55 15.88
C PHE A 111 -3.28 7.26 17.13
N ALA A 112 -3.15 8.13 18.13
CA ALA A 112 -3.97 8.04 19.34
C ALA A 112 -5.41 8.42 19.03
N THR A 113 -6.41 7.78 19.65
CA THR A 113 -7.82 8.08 19.38
C THR A 113 -8.26 9.47 19.86
N ASN A 114 -7.45 10.12 20.70
CA ASN A 114 -7.64 11.51 21.12
C ASN A 114 -6.89 12.52 20.23
N THR A 115 -6.30 12.07 19.12
CA THR A 115 -5.63 12.94 18.15
C THR A 115 -6.59 14.00 17.64
N ALA A 116 -6.13 15.25 17.57
CA ALA A 116 -6.95 16.35 17.08
C ALA A 116 -7.42 16.07 15.64
N PRO A 117 -8.69 16.34 15.29
CA PRO A 117 -9.27 15.93 13.99
C PRO A 117 -8.48 16.39 12.76
N HIS A 118 -7.89 17.60 12.80
CA HIS A 118 -7.11 18.13 11.69
C HIS A 118 -5.84 17.32 11.39
N HIS A 119 -5.24 16.71 12.41
CA HIS A 119 -4.11 15.79 12.21
C HIS A 119 -4.57 14.47 11.59
N VAL A 120 -5.72 13.94 11.99
CA VAL A 120 -6.31 12.74 11.36
C VAL A 120 -6.62 13.00 9.88
N VAL A 121 -7.14 14.18 9.54
CA VAL A 121 -7.37 14.58 8.14
C VAL A 121 -6.06 14.63 7.35
N ALA A 122 -4.98 15.17 7.92
CA ALA A 122 -3.68 15.18 7.28
C ALA A 122 -3.13 13.76 7.05
N LEU A 123 -3.34 12.85 8.01
CA LEU A 123 -3.00 11.43 7.84
C LEU A 123 -3.81 10.78 6.71
N ILE A 124 -5.12 11.05 6.62
CA ILE A 124 -5.96 10.54 5.52
C ILE A 124 -5.44 11.02 4.16
N GLN A 125 -4.99 12.28 4.06
CA GLN A 125 -4.38 12.78 2.83
C GLN A 125 -3.11 12.00 2.48
N HIS A 126 -2.25 11.72 3.48
CA HIS A 126 -1.06 10.92 3.28
C HIS A 126 -1.39 9.49 2.79
N ILE A 127 -2.36 8.83 3.43
CA ILE A 127 -2.81 7.48 3.05
C ILE A 127 -3.37 7.45 1.62
N LYS A 128 -4.14 8.46 1.22
CA LYS A 128 -4.65 8.57 -0.17
C LYS A 128 -3.53 8.73 -1.19
N LEU A 129 -2.47 9.47 -0.84
CA LEU A 129 -1.31 9.64 -1.71
C LEU A 129 -0.53 8.33 -1.85
N GLU A 130 -0.38 7.57 -0.76
CA GLU A 130 0.24 6.25 -0.78
C GLU A 130 -0.58 5.24 -1.58
N ALA A 131 -1.90 5.18 -1.36
CA ALA A 131 -2.81 4.31 -2.09
C ALA A 131 -2.86 4.63 -3.59
N THR A 132 -2.88 5.93 -3.95
CA THR A 132 -2.81 6.37 -5.36
C THR A 132 -1.50 5.92 -6.02
N TRP A 133 -0.39 6.09 -5.31
CA TRP A 133 0.91 5.64 -5.82
C TRP A 133 0.96 4.12 -5.98
N LEU A 134 0.48 3.37 -4.98
CA LEU A 134 0.44 1.91 -5.01
C LEU A 134 -0.45 1.39 -6.15
N GLY A 135 -1.59 2.05 -6.39
CA GLY A 135 -2.49 1.73 -7.50
C GLY A 135 -1.76 1.64 -8.84
N SER A 136 -0.76 2.48 -9.11
CA SER A 136 0.01 2.41 -10.36
C SER A 136 0.81 1.11 -10.56
N TYR A 137 1.08 0.37 -9.48
CA TYR A 137 1.76 -0.93 -9.49
C TYR A 137 0.81 -2.13 -9.54
N LEU A 138 -0.50 -1.91 -9.40
CA LEU A 138 -1.50 -2.98 -9.37
C LEU A 138 -1.99 -3.34 -10.78
N PRO A 139 -2.35 -4.62 -11.03
CA PRO A 139 -2.74 -5.10 -12.36
C PRO A 139 -3.99 -4.39 -12.93
N ARG A 140 -4.89 -3.92 -12.07
CA ARG A 140 -6.12 -3.16 -12.41
C ARG A 140 -6.07 -1.70 -11.96
N GLU A 141 -4.86 -1.18 -11.78
CA GLU A 141 -4.64 0.21 -11.36
C GLU A 141 -5.42 0.57 -10.09
N MET A 142 -6.06 1.74 -10.06
CA MET A 142 -6.88 2.20 -8.93
C MET A 142 -8.11 1.32 -8.66
N ALA A 143 -8.61 0.55 -9.62
CA ALA A 143 -9.74 -0.35 -9.39
C ALA A 143 -9.39 -1.54 -8.47
N ALA A 144 -8.09 -1.82 -8.28
CA ALA A 144 -7.60 -2.81 -7.33
C ALA A 144 -7.39 -2.24 -5.91
N VAL A 145 -7.62 -0.94 -5.71
CA VAL A 145 -7.57 -0.30 -4.38
C VAL A 145 -8.96 -0.28 -3.78
N GLN A 146 -9.14 -0.95 -2.65
CA GLN A 146 -10.39 -1.07 -1.92
C GLN A 146 -10.29 -0.30 -0.62
N TYR A 147 -11.33 0.47 -0.29
CA TYR A 147 -11.46 1.17 0.98
C TYR A 147 -12.59 0.52 1.77
N PHE A 148 -12.42 0.38 3.09
CA PHE A 148 -13.44 -0.22 3.97
C PHE A 148 -13.78 -1.67 3.57
N ALA A 149 -12.75 -2.43 3.19
CA ALA A 149 -12.86 -3.83 2.77
C ALA A 149 -11.60 -4.58 3.19
N PHE A 150 -11.71 -5.87 3.48
CA PHE A 150 -10.60 -6.68 3.96
C PHE A 150 -10.16 -7.73 2.92
N PRO A 151 -8.92 -8.24 2.99
CA PRO A 151 -8.47 -9.31 2.11
C PRO A 151 -9.27 -10.60 2.31
N ASP A 152 -9.77 -11.18 1.23
CA ASP A 152 -10.42 -12.50 1.20
C ASP A 152 -9.40 -13.64 1.40
#